data_AF-Q0GAB4-F1
#
_entry.id   AF-Q0GAB4-F1
#
_cell.length_a   1.000
_cell.length_b   1.000
_cell.length_c   1.000
_cell.angle_alpha   90.00
_cell.angle_beta   90.00
_cell.angle_gamma   90.00
#
_symmetry.space_group_name_H-M   'P 1'
#
loop_
_entity.id
_entity.type
_entity.pdbx_description
1 polymer ?
#
loop_
_entity_poly.entity_id
_entity_poly.type
_entity_poly.pdbx_seq_one_letter_code
_entity_poly.pdbx_strand_id
1 'polypeptide(L)'
;MRTTALLILLVVFVCTGEALKCKKLGDGSEVCAPGNDGVCIHYKYKREEFKRCGAHGECQEIESSFKPQETLNAVFKCCTRDLCN
;
A
#
# COMPACT_ATOMS: atom_id res chain seq x y z
N MET A 1 40.09 -17.16 -0.61
CA MET A 1 39.10 -16.78 -1.64
C MET A 1 37.78 -17.57 -1.46
N ARG A 2 37.13 -17.50 -0.29
CA ARG A 2 35.83 -18.18 -0.04
C ARG A 2 34.74 -17.25 0.49
N THR A 3 35.09 -16.04 0.91
CA THR A 3 34.17 -15.10 1.58
C THR A 3 33.37 -14.24 0.61
N THR A 4 33.84 -14.05 -0.62
CA THR A 4 33.19 -13.21 -1.63
C THR A 4 31.87 -13.80 -2.16
N ALA A 5 31.74 -15.14 -2.20
CA ALA A 5 30.53 -15.79 -2.71
C ALA A 5 29.31 -15.62 -1.77
N LEU A 6 29.54 -15.59 -0.45
CA LEU A 6 28.48 -15.44 0.57
C LEU A 6 27.88 -14.04 0.59
N LEU A 7 28.69 -13.01 0.37
CA LEU A 7 28.24 -11.62 0.29
C LEU A 7 27.31 -11.38 -0.90
N ILE A 8 27.60 -11.98 -2.06
CA ILE A 8 26.79 -11.81 -3.27
C ILE A 8 25.40 -12.41 -3.09
N LEU A 9 25.28 -13.57 -2.41
CA LEU A 9 24.00 -14.23 -2.13
C LEU A 9 23.11 -13.42 -1.18
N LEU A 10 23.71 -12.75 -0.19
CA LEU A 10 23.01 -11.85 0.74
C LEU A 10 22.47 -10.60 0.04
N VAL A 11 23.22 -10.02 -0.90
CA VAL A 11 22.78 -8.82 -1.65
C VAL A 11 21.55 -9.13 -2.52
N VAL A 12 21.47 -10.32 -3.11
CA VAL A 12 20.31 -10.72 -3.95
C VAL A 12 19.03 -10.88 -3.13
N PHE A 13 19.14 -11.42 -1.90
CA PHE A 13 17.97 -11.67 -1.04
C PHE A 13 17.36 -10.39 -0.45
N VAL A 14 18.16 -9.34 -0.25
CA VAL A 14 17.68 -8.03 0.26
C VAL A 14 16.99 -7.22 -0.85
N CYS A 15 17.27 -7.49 -2.12
CA CYS A 15 16.70 -6.75 -3.25
C CYS A 15 15.37 -7.30 -3.78
N THR A 16 14.95 -8.51 -3.37
CA THR A 16 13.60 -9.02 -3.64
C THR A 16 12.68 -8.65 -2.48
N GLY A 17 12.45 -7.35 -2.28
CA GLY A 17 11.37 -6.91 -1.40
C GLY A 17 10.06 -7.53 -1.91
N GLU A 18 9.38 -8.32 -1.08
CA GLU A 18 8.09 -8.90 -1.44
C GLU A 18 7.13 -7.75 -1.82
N ALA A 19 6.46 -7.89 -2.96
CA ALA A 19 5.53 -6.87 -3.43
C ALA A 19 4.36 -6.76 -2.46
N LEU A 20 4.10 -5.54 -1.98
CA LEU A 20 3.02 -5.24 -1.04
C LEU A 20 1.68 -5.78 -1.56
N LYS A 21 0.91 -6.42 -0.68
CA LYS A 21 -0.41 -6.95 -1.03
C LYS A 21 -1.50 -6.21 -0.28
N CYS A 22 -2.46 -5.61 -0.98
CA CYS A 22 -3.54 -4.84 -0.35
C CYS A 22 -4.90 -5.53 -0.52
N LYS A 23 -5.86 -5.19 0.34
CA LYS A 23 -7.27 -5.55 0.10
C LYS A 23 -7.78 -4.75 -1.08
N LYS A 24 -8.58 -5.39 -1.94
CA LYS A 24 -9.37 -4.73 -2.99
C LYS A 24 -10.84 -4.66 -2.59
N LEU A 25 -11.65 -3.91 -3.33
CA LEU A 25 -13.10 -3.86 -3.08
C LEU A 25 -13.73 -5.25 -3.20
N GLY A 26 -14.63 -5.59 -2.27
CA GLY A 26 -15.22 -6.92 -2.13
C GLY A 26 -14.31 -7.90 -1.38
N ASP A 27 -14.48 -9.19 -1.65
CA ASP A 27 -13.66 -10.25 -1.08
C ASP A 27 -12.45 -10.51 -1.99
N GLY A 28 -11.31 -9.97 -1.60
CA GLY A 28 -10.07 -10.25 -2.33
C GLY A 28 -8.92 -9.34 -1.97
N SER A 29 -7.83 -9.58 -2.68
CA SER A 29 -6.61 -8.81 -2.58
C SER A 29 -5.98 -8.59 -3.95
N GLU A 30 -5.10 -7.62 -4.03
CA GLU A 30 -4.29 -7.33 -5.20
C GLU A 30 -2.83 -7.15 -4.77
N VAL A 31 -1.92 -7.45 -5.69
CA VAL A 31 -0.49 -7.26 -5.52
C VAL A 31 -0.15 -5.89 -6.12
N CYS A 32 0.48 -5.03 -5.33
CA CYS A 32 0.85 -3.69 -5.74
C CYS A 32 1.98 -3.70 -6.76
N ALA A 33 1.93 -2.78 -7.72
CA ALA A 33 2.96 -2.69 -8.74
C ALA A 33 4.29 -2.27 -8.09
N PRO A 34 5.38 -3.04 -8.28
CA PRO A 34 6.66 -2.71 -7.68
C PRO A 34 7.17 -1.35 -8.19
N GLY A 35 7.71 -0.55 -7.28
CA GLY A 35 8.35 0.74 -7.59
C GLY A 35 7.42 1.94 -7.67
N ASN A 36 6.12 1.76 -7.91
CA ASN A 36 5.14 2.85 -7.96
C ASN A 36 4.19 2.83 -6.76
N ASP A 37 3.72 1.64 -6.40
CA ASP A 37 2.69 1.48 -5.37
C ASP A 37 3.32 0.95 -4.09
N GLY A 38 3.15 1.69 -2.99
CA GLY A 38 3.80 1.40 -1.71
C GLY A 38 2.90 1.54 -0.50
N VAL A 39 1.63 1.87 -0.70
CA VAL A 39 0.63 2.00 0.37
C VAL A 39 -0.65 1.26 -0.01
N CYS A 40 -1.31 0.75 1.01
CA CYS A 40 -2.66 0.25 0.93
C CYS A 40 -3.63 1.33 1.41
N ILE A 41 -4.67 1.62 0.62
CA ILE A 41 -5.66 2.65 0.90
C ILE A 41 -7.03 2.01 1.08
N HIS A 42 -7.75 2.36 2.15
CA HIS A 42 -9.18 2.12 2.29
C HIS A 42 -9.89 3.44 2.52
N TYR A 43 -10.82 3.76 1.64
CA TYR A 43 -11.72 4.88 1.78
C TYR A 43 -13.17 4.38 1.76
N LYS A 44 -14.00 4.90 2.65
CA LYS A 44 -15.45 4.68 2.63
C LYS A 44 -16.19 5.92 3.11
N TYR A 45 -17.07 6.44 2.29
CA TYR A 45 -18.00 7.50 2.66
C TYR A 45 -19.34 7.31 1.95
N LYS A 46 -20.43 7.25 2.71
CA LYS A 46 -21.78 7.00 2.20
C LYS A 46 -21.84 5.73 1.33
N ARG A 47 -22.03 5.89 0.01
CA ARG A 47 -22.13 4.80 -0.98
C ARG A 47 -20.83 4.56 -1.73
N GLU A 48 -19.84 5.42 -1.53
CA GLU A 48 -18.54 5.33 -2.17
C GLU A 48 -17.60 4.55 -1.25
N GLU A 49 -17.01 3.48 -1.77
CA GLU A 49 -15.99 2.71 -1.07
C GLU A 49 -14.96 2.25 -2.10
N PHE A 50 -13.69 2.43 -1.78
CA PHE A 50 -12.60 1.81 -2.52
C PHE A 50 -11.53 1.28 -1.58
N LYS A 51 -10.94 0.16 -1.98
CA LYS A 51 -9.75 -0.41 -1.37
C LYS A 51 -8.79 -0.73 -2.50
N ARG A 52 -7.57 -0.22 -2.42
CA ARG A 52 -6.57 -0.43 -3.47
C ARG A 52 -5.14 -0.18 -3.01
N CYS A 53 -4.20 -0.61 -3.84
CA CYS A 53 -2.84 -0.09 -3.88
C CYS A 53 -2.83 1.39 -4.27
N GLY A 54 -1.86 2.12 -3.74
CA GLY A 54 -1.63 3.51 -4.07
C GLY A 54 -0.16 3.88 -4.02
N ALA A 55 0.17 5.01 -4.64
CA ALA A 55 1.52 5.53 -4.67
C ALA A 55 1.92 6.16 -3.33
N HIS A 56 3.24 6.25 -3.08
CA HIS A 56 3.73 7.01 -1.93
C HIS A 56 3.26 8.48 -2.04
N GLY A 57 2.65 9.01 -0.97
CA GLY A 57 2.11 10.38 -0.93
C GLY A 57 0.63 10.50 -1.33
N GLU A 58 0.09 9.55 -2.08
CA GLU A 58 -1.31 9.58 -2.54
C GLU A 58 -2.30 9.63 -1.37
N CYS A 59 -1.97 8.99 -0.25
CA CYS A 59 -2.74 9.08 0.98
C CYS A 59 -2.96 10.51 1.45
N GLN A 60 -1.90 11.33 1.43
CA GLN A 60 -1.96 12.72 1.87
C GLN A 60 -2.74 13.58 0.87
N GLU A 61 -2.65 13.29 -0.42
CA GLU A 61 -3.40 13.98 -1.47
C GLU A 61 -4.91 13.72 -1.33
N ILE A 62 -5.31 12.47 -1.08
CA ILE A 62 -6.70 12.09 -0.85
C ILE A 62 -7.23 12.77 0.42
N GLU A 63 -6.52 12.65 1.52
CA GLU A 63 -6.92 13.24 2.81
C GLU A 63 -7.05 14.77 2.73
N SER A 64 -6.13 15.43 2.03
CA SER A 64 -6.16 16.89 1.83
C SER A 64 -7.32 17.35 0.94
N SER A 65 -7.92 16.43 0.17
CA SER A 65 -9.05 16.71 -0.72
C SER A 65 -10.42 16.49 -0.06
N PHE A 66 -10.44 16.03 1.20
CA PHE A 66 -11.70 15.77 1.91
C PHE A 66 -12.48 17.06 2.16
N LYS A 67 -13.79 17.01 1.87
CA LYS A 67 -14.73 18.04 2.30
C LYS A 67 -14.93 17.93 3.82
N PRO A 68 -15.37 19.01 4.51
CA PRO A 68 -15.56 18.98 5.96
C PRO A 68 -16.41 17.82 6.49
N GLN A 69 -17.42 17.43 5.71
CA GLN A 69 -18.30 16.29 5.99
C GLN A 69 -17.62 14.93 5.84
N GLU A 70 -16.64 14.79 4.95
CA GLU A 70 -15.85 13.56 4.76
C GLU A 70 -14.84 13.42 5.88
N THR A 71 -14.16 14.51 6.28
CA THR A 71 -13.20 14.50 7.40
C THR A 71 -13.77 13.91 8.69
N LEU A 72 -15.07 14.13 8.96
CA LEU A 72 -15.73 13.65 10.18
C LEU A 72 -16.33 12.25 10.06
N ASN A 73 -16.73 11.84 8.85
CA ASN A 73 -17.61 10.69 8.66
C ASN A 73 -17.07 9.62 7.69
N ALA A 74 -15.97 9.91 6.99
CA ALA A 74 -15.32 8.93 6.13
C ALA A 74 -14.47 7.99 6.97
N VAL A 75 -14.45 6.71 6.59
CA VAL A 75 -13.37 5.81 6.97
C VAL A 75 -12.24 6.07 6.00
N PHE A 76 -11.09 6.49 6.49
CA PHE A 76 -9.88 6.59 5.70
C PHE A 76 -8.72 5.92 6.42
N LYS A 77 -8.10 4.94 5.76
CA LYS A 77 -6.97 4.19 6.30
C LYS A 77 -5.89 4.05 5.25
N CYS A 78 -4.68 4.41 5.65
CA CYS A 78 -3.47 4.23 4.87
C CYS A 78 -2.41 3.49 5.68
N CYS A 79 -1.75 2.52 5.05
CA CYS A 79 -0.74 1.70 5.73
C CYS A 79 0.15 0.95 4.72
N THR A 80 1.30 0.47 5.19
CA THR A 80 2.38 -0.10 4.36
C THR A 80 2.63 -1.59 4.63
N ARG A 81 1.67 -2.28 5.24
CA ARG A 81 1.75 -3.71 5.57
C ARG A 81 0.74 -4.50 4.75
N ASP A 82 0.99 -5.79 4.56
CA ASP A 82 0.06 -6.62 3.81
C ASP A 82 -1.36 -6.63 4.41
N LEU A 83 -2.34 -6.47 3.53
CA LEU A 83 -3.79 -6.55 3.77
C LEU A 83 -4.26 -5.62 4.90
N CYS A 84 -3.51 -4.56 5.17
CA CYS A 84 -3.73 -3.70 6.32
C CYS A 84 -4.90 -2.73 6.13
N ASN A 85 -5.21 -2.36 4.88
CA ASN A 85 -6.32 -1.48 4.53
C ASN A 85 -7.68 -2.16 4.70
#